data_AF-X1CUJ3-F1
#
_entry.id   AF-X1CUJ3-F1
#
_cell.length_a   1.000
_cell.length_b   1.000
_cell.length_c   1.000
_cell.angle_alpha   90.00
_cell.angle_beta   90.00
_cell.angle_gamma   90.00
#
_symmetry.space_group_name_H-M   'P 1'
#
loop_
_entity.id
_entity.type
_entity.pdbx_description
1 polymer ?
#
loop_
_entity_poly.entity_id
_entity_poly.type
_entity_poly.pdbx_seq_one_letter_code
_entity_poly.pdbx_strand_id
1 'polypeptide(L)'
;MEYVSGEILTVNGFERGYLGVKNHKMMDRGKGNPPKKPIHKGLIVPTLVNAHTHIGDSFIRKRNLKLPRNVEDLVAPPDGLKHRLLKEASDLEIIGGMR
;
A
#
# COMPACT_ATOMS: atom_id res chain seq x y z
N MET A 1 1.57 6.57 -25.45
CA MET A 1 1.85 5.22 -24.93
C MET A 1 3.18 5.31 -24.24
N GLU A 2 3.18 5.03 -22.94
CA GLU A 2 4.35 5.08 -22.09
C GLU A 2 4.86 3.67 -21.88
N TYR A 3 6.15 3.54 -21.60
CA TYR A 3 6.79 2.23 -21.42
C TYR A 3 7.52 2.19 -20.09
N VAL A 4 7.40 1.07 -19.38
CA VAL A 4 8.25 0.72 -18.24
C VAL A 4 9.01 -0.56 -18.60
N SER A 5 10.23 -0.73 -18.10
CA SER A 5 11.04 -1.92 -18.44
C SER A 5 11.79 -2.47 -17.24
N GLY A 6 12.14 -3.75 -17.27
CA GLY A 6 12.94 -4.40 -16.24
C GLY A 6 12.54 -5.86 -16.05
N GLU A 7 12.61 -6.35 -14.81
CA GLU A 7 12.22 -7.71 -14.46
C GLU A 7 10.72 -7.72 -14.14
N ILE A 8 9.92 -8.39 -14.96
CA ILE A 8 8.47 -8.48 -14.81
C ILE A 8 8.14 -9.80 -14.13
N LEU A 9 7.45 -9.75 -12.99
CA LEU A 9 6.94 -10.95 -12.33
C LEU A 9 5.79 -11.54 -13.14
N THR A 10 5.99 -12.77 -13.60
CA THR A 10 4.99 -13.57 -14.34
C THR A 10 4.67 -14.84 -13.58
N VAL A 11 3.73 -15.63 -14.11
CA VAL A 11 3.43 -16.98 -13.61
C VAL A 11 4.63 -17.94 -13.64
N ASN A 12 5.62 -17.67 -14.50
CA ASN A 12 6.85 -18.48 -14.64
C ASN A 12 8.03 -17.88 -13.86
N GLY A 13 7.80 -16.87 -13.01
CA GLY A 13 8.84 -16.10 -12.33
C GLY A 13 9.19 -14.80 -13.05
N PHE A 14 10.37 -14.26 -12.74
CA PHE A 14 10.82 -12.98 -13.30
C PHE A 14 11.33 -13.13 -14.73
N GLU A 15 10.82 -12.32 -15.64
CA GLU A 15 11.25 -12.24 -17.03
C GLU A 15 11.67 -10.80 -17.39
N ARG A 16 12.82 -10.64 -18.06
CA ARG A 16 13.23 -9.35 -18.61
C ARG A 16 12.34 -8.91 -19.76
N GLY A 17 11.81 -7.69 -19.67
CA GLY A 17 11.02 -7.11 -20.74
C GLY A 17 10.53 -5.70 -20.47
N TYR A 18 9.44 -5.35 -21.13
CA TYR A 18 8.76 -4.08 -20.97
C TYR A 18 7.24 -4.22 -20.98
N LEU A 19 6.56 -3.23 -20.40
CA LEU A 19 5.12 -3.05 -20.48
C LEU A 19 4.80 -1.72 -21.16
N GLY A 20 3.87 -1.75 -22.11
CA GLY A 20 3.28 -0.57 -22.72
C GLY A 20 1.98 -0.18 -22.02
N VAL A 21 1.90 1.06 -21.54
CA VAL A 21 0.75 1.59 -20.80
C VAL A 21 0.10 2.74 -21.57
N LYS A 22 -1.24 2.72 -21.63
CA LYS A 22 -2.04 3.81 -22.17
C LYS A 22 -3.32 3.94 -21.34
N ASN A 23 -3.67 5.15 -20.94
CA ASN A 23 -4.89 5.44 -20.17
C ASN A 23 -5.04 4.53 -18.93
N HIS A 24 -3.97 4.36 -18.14
CA HIS A 24 -3.91 3.50 -16.94
C HIS A 24 -4.18 2.00 -17.19
N LYS A 25 -4.14 1.54 -18.44
CA LYS A 25 -4.26 0.13 -18.81
C LYS A 25 -2.97 -0.37 -19.45
N MET A 26 -2.57 -1.58 -19.07
CA MET A 26 -1.53 -2.32 -19.77
C MET A 26 -2.10 -2.74 -21.13
N MET A 27 -1.42 -2.36 -22.20
CA MET A 27 -1.85 -2.62 -23.58
C MET A 27 -0.90 -3.54 -24.32
N ASP A 28 0.34 -3.63 -23.86
CA ASP A 28 1.39 -4.36 -24.53
C ASP A 28 2.40 -4.91 -23.52
N ARG A 29 3.00 -6.05 -23.85
CA ARG A 29 4.10 -6.69 -23.13
C ARG A 29 5.05 -7.28 -24.17
N GLY A 30 6.33 -6.94 -24.06
CA GLY A 30 7.37 -7.53 -24.91
C GLY A 30 8.60 -7.94 -24.12
N LYS A 31 9.43 -8.79 -24.76
CA LYS A 31 10.76 -9.15 -24.27
C LYS A 31 11.80 -8.17 -24.83
N GLY A 32 12.90 -7.97 -24.09
CA GLY A 32 14.00 -7.10 -24.52
C GLY A 32 13.71 -5.61 -24.39
N ASN A 33 14.21 -4.81 -25.35
CA ASN A 33 14.14 -3.35 -25.28
C ASN A 33 12.75 -2.82 -25.72
N PRO A 34 12.19 -1.83 -25.02
CA PRO A 34 10.93 -1.20 -25.41
C PRO A 34 11.06 -0.40 -26.72
N PRO A 35 9.96 -0.22 -27.49
CA PRO A 35 9.94 0.57 -28.72
C PRO A 35 10.30 2.05 -28.53
N LYS A 36 10.16 2.58 -27.31
CA LYS A 36 10.53 3.93 -26.92
C LYS A 36 11.26 3.92 -25.59
N LYS A 37 12.02 4.98 -25.31
CA LYS A 37 12.70 5.15 -24.02
C LYS A 37 11.69 4.98 -22.87
N PRO A 38 11.95 4.06 -21.92
CA PRO A 38 11.03 3.82 -20.84
C PRO A 38 11.07 4.99 -19.84
N ILE A 39 9.92 5.30 -19.24
CA ILE A 39 9.79 6.32 -18.20
C ILE A 39 10.40 5.86 -16.87
N HIS A 40 10.40 4.55 -16.61
CA HIS A 40 11.04 3.94 -15.44
C HIS A 40 11.65 2.57 -15.77
N LYS A 41 12.67 2.20 -14.99
CA LYS A 41 13.29 0.87 -15.00
C LYS A 41 13.32 0.26 -13.61
N GLY A 42 12.95 -1.02 -13.46
CA GLY A 42 12.99 -1.69 -12.16
C GLY A 42 12.29 -3.04 -12.11
N LEU A 43 11.94 -3.49 -10.89
CA LEU A 43 11.09 -4.65 -10.67
C LEU A 43 9.63 -4.27 -10.94
N ILE A 44 8.98 -5.02 -11.80
CA ILE A 44 7.59 -4.80 -12.19
C ILE A 44 6.78 -5.95 -11.64
N VAL A 45 5.98 -5.68 -10.62
CA VAL A 45 5.10 -6.65 -9.96
C VAL A 45 3.65 -6.16 -10.02
N PRO A 46 2.66 -7.07 -10.00
CA PRO A 46 1.28 -6.67 -9.73
C PRO A 46 1.20 -5.89 -8.42
N THR A 47 0.28 -4.94 -8.35
CA THR A 47 0.03 -4.20 -7.11
C THR A 47 -0.35 -5.17 -6.00
N LEU A 48 0.18 -4.94 -4.80
CA LEU A 48 -0.16 -5.75 -3.64
C LEU A 48 -1.64 -5.55 -3.28
N VAL A 49 -2.33 -6.66 -3.00
CA VAL A 49 -3.71 -6.64 -2.51
C VAL A 49 -3.70 -6.65 -1.00
N ASN A 50 -4.29 -5.62 -0.40
CA ASN A 50 -4.52 -5.58 1.03
C ASN A 50 -5.82 -6.31 1.36
N ALA A 51 -5.70 -7.52 1.93
CA ALA A 51 -6.84 -8.39 2.18
C ALA A 51 -7.65 -8.02 3.44
N HIS A 52 -7.05 -7.27 4.38
CA HIS A 52 -7.69 -6.94 5.65
C HIS A 52 -7.07 -5.68 6.25
N THR A 53 -7.89 -4.68 6.56
CA THR A 53 -7.44 -3.45 7.21
C THR A 53 -8.52 -2.92 8.16
N HIS A 54 -8.08 -2.47 9.33
CA HIS A 54 -8.91 -1.68 10.23
C HIS A 54 -8.73 -0.20 9.91
N ILE A 55 -9.78 0.43 9.35
CA ILE A 55 -9.76 1.87 9.04
C ILE A 55 -10.31 2.73 10.18
N GLY A 56 -11.18 2.16 11.03
CA GLY A 56 -11.85 2.89 12.11
C GLY A 56 -10.91 3.41 13.21
N ASP A 57 -9.74 2.81 13.35
CA ASP A 57 -8.69 3.20 14.28
C ASP A 57 -7.50 3.90 13.57
N SER A 58 -7.60 4.19 12.27
CA SER A 58 -6.50 4.81 11.51
C SER A 58 -6.19 6.25 11.96
N PHE A 59 -7.13 6.94 12.60
CA PHE A 59 -6.90 8.28 13.17
C PHE A 59 -5.84 8.26 14.29
N ILE A 60 -5.64 7.13 14.99
CA ILE A 60 -4.65 6.99 16.06
C ILE A 60 -3.25 7.33 15.54
N ARG A 61 -2.93 6.97 14.28
CA ARG A 61 -1.65 7.31 13.64
C ARG A 61 -1.46 8.83 13.51
N LYS A 62 -2.54 9.59 13.33
CA LYS A 62 -2.49 11.06 13.18
C LYS A 62 -2.26 11.77 14.52
N ARG A 63 -2.48 11.10 15.66
CA ARG A 63 -2.27 11.66 17.01
C ARG A 63 -0.81 11.73 17.46
N ASN A 64 0.15 11.17 16.71
CA ASN A 64 1.59 11.19 17.02
C ASN A 64 1.92 10.85 18.49
N LEU A 65 1.21 9.87 19.05
CA LEU A 65 1.36 9.48 20.45
C LEU A 65 2.71 8.78 20.69
N LYS A 66 3.33 9.05 21.84
CA LYS A 66 4.47 8.24 22.30
C LYS A 66 3.93 6.91 22.79
N LEU A 67 4.14 5.86 21.99
CA LEU A 67 3.64 4.52 22.30
C LEU A 67 4.46 3.85 23.41
N PRO A 68 3.82 3.16 24.37
CA PRO A 68 4.53 2.28 25.28
C PRO A 68 5.23 1.16 24.50
N ARG A 69 6.37 0.68 25.02
CA ARG A 69 7.15 -0.41 24.40
C ARG A 69 6.73 -1.80 24.89
N ASN A 70 5.70 -1.87 25.73
CA ASN A 70 5.11 -3.12 26.20
C ASN A 70 3.80 -3.41 25.43
N VAL A 71 3.62 -4.66 25.01
CA VAL A 71 2.42 -5.14 24.32
C VAL A 71 1.20 -5.08 25.25
N GLU A 72 1.35 -5.44 26.52
CA GLU A 72 0.23 -5.44 27.48
C GLU A 72 -0.38 -4.04 27.59
N ASP A 73 0.44 -3.01 27.77
CA ASP A 73 -0.02 -1.61 27.84
C ASP A 73 -0.69 -1.11 26.55
N LEU A 74 -0.32 -1.69 25.41
CA LEU A 74 -0.90 -1.35 24.10
C LEU A 74 -2.25 -2.03 23.86
N VAL A 75 -2.39 -3.31 24.19
CA VAL A 75 -3.50 -4.14 23.68
C VAL A 75 -4.29 -4.91 24.73
N ALA A 76 -3.83 -4.99 25.99
CA ALA A 76 -4.51 -5.79 26.99
C ALA A 76 -5.96 -5.32 27.22
N PRO A 77 -6.95 -6.23 27.19
CA PRO A 77 -8.30 -5.92 27.63
C PRO A 77 -8.34 -5.56 29.13
N PRO A 78 -9.33 -4.77 29.58
CA PRO A 78 -10.39 -4.12 28.81
C PRO A 78 -9.99 -2.73 28.24
N ASP A 79 -8.85 -2.17 28.65
CA ASP A 79 -8.49 -0.75 28.43
C ASP A 79 -7.26 -0.55 27.52
N GLY A 80 -7.05 -1.46 26.57
CA GLY A 80 -6.05 -1.31 25.52
C GLY A 80 -6.16 0.05 24.81
N LEU A 81 -5.03 0.55 24.30
CA LEU A 81 -4.91 1.90 23.76
C LEU A 81 -6.00 2.24 22.72
N LYS A 82 -6.31 1.29 21.84
CA LYS A 82 -7.39 1.44 20.86
C LYS A 82 -8.75 1.74 21.51
N HIS A 83 -9.12 1.02 22.56
CA HIS A 83 -10.41 1.19 23.23
C HIS A 83 -10.50 2.56 23.90
N ARG A 84 -9.42 3.01 24.56
CA ARG A 84 -9.36 4.33 25.18
C ARG A 84 -9.48 5.44 24.14
N LEU A 85 -8.69 5.39 23.08
CA LEU A 85 -8.69 6.42 22.05
C LEU A 85 -10.00 6.46 21.25
N LEU A 86 -10.65 5.32 21.03
CA LEU A 86 -11.98 5.29 20.39
C LEU A 86 -13.08 5.89 21.27
N LYS A 87 -13.02 5.73 22.59
CA LYS A 87 -13.97 6.38 23.52
C LYS A 87 -13.81 7.90 23.53
N GLU A 88 -12.61 8.41 23.30
CA GLU A 88 -12.28 9.84 23.32
C GLU A 88 -12.48 10.54 21.97
N ALA A 89 -12.44 9.80 20.86
CA ALA A 89 -12.46 10.38 19.53
C ALA A 89 -13.85 10.86 19.12
N SER A 90 -13.89 11.98 18.40
CA SER A 90 -15.12 12.43 17.73
C SER A 90 -15.33 11.66 16.43
N ASP A 91 -16.59 11.58 15.97
CA ASP A 91 -16.92 10.98 14.67
C ASP A 91 -16.14 11.64 13.53
N LEU A 92 -15.96 12.97 13.56
CA LEU A 92 -15.19 13.71 12.57
C LEU A 92 -13.71 13.29 12.54
N GLU A 93 -13.13 13.02 13.71
CA GLU A 93 -11.75 12.55 13.81
C GLU A 93 -11.60 11.14 13.26
N ILE A 94 -12.53 10.24 13.61
CA ILE A 94 -12.56 8.87 13.12
C ILE A 94 -12.70 8.85 11.59
N ILE A 95 -13.71 9.56 11.05
CA ILE A 95 -13.96 9.68 9.61
C ILE A 95 -12.75 10.33 8.92
N GLY A 96 -12.18 11.37 9.54
CA GLY A 96 -10.96 12.02 9.07
C GLY A 96 -9.78 11.05 9.01
N GLY A 97 -9.70 10.07 9.90
CA GLY A 97 -8.70 9.01 9.91
C GLY A 97 -8.84 7.96 8.81
N MET A 98 -10.06 7.72 8.31
CA MET A 98 -10.34 6.74 7.24
C MET A 98 -9.93 7.23 5.84
N ARG A 99 -9.74 8.54 5.69
CA ARG A 99 -9.19 9.19 4.49
C ARG A 99 -7.67 9.20 4.51
#